data_AF-A0A2A4HXF5-F1
#
_entry.id   AF-A0A2A4HXF5-F1
#
_cell.length_a   1.000
_cell.length_b   1.000
_cell.length_c   1.000
_cell.angle_alpha   90.00
_cell.angle_beta   90.00
_cell.angle_gamma   90.00
#
_symmetry.space_group_name_H-M   'P 1'
#
loop_
_entity.id
_entity.type
_entity.pdbx_description
1 polymer ?
#
loop_
_entity_poly.entity_id
_entity_poly.type
_entity_poly.pdbx_seq_one_letter_code
_entity_poly.pdbx_strand_id
1 'polypeptide(L)'
;MTDAPPQPLPDLLHDWACRTIGEDGFGIPNAFVVDATGALTIMALVVPPDAAYRYMLAHWAKEQPREMIFALDRFARPEQGTTLGDLLAGWHFTREKPRPFIIEYQYEPRIVKPVDWENPFWNAGLTRELNQHLRDHLGVPR
;
A
#
# COMPACT_ATOMS: atom_id res chain seq x y z
N MET A 1 28.22 -9.43 -9.30
CA MET A 1 27.17 -8.98 -8.35
C MET A 1 27.08 -7.48 -8.52
N THR A 2 25.91 -6.95 -8.86
CA THR A 2 25.73 -5.51 -9.08
C THR A 2 25.69 -4.79 -7.74
N ASP A 3 26.70 -3.94 -7.46
CA ASP A 3 26.87 -3.12 -6.25
C ASP A 3 25.85 -1.96 -6.13
N ALA A 4 24.70 -2.05 -6.78
CA ALA A 4 23.66 -1.05 -6.61
C ALA A 4 23.00 -1.24 -5.23
N PRO A 5 22.82 -0.17 -4.44
CA PRO A 5 22.03 -0.27 -3.23
C PRO A 5 20.62 -0.80 -3.58
N PRO A 6 20.02 -1.63 -2.73
CA PRO A 6 18.66 -2.11 -2.96
C PRO A 6 17.73 -0.91 -3.13
N GLN A 7 16.95 -0.92 -4.21
CA GLN A 7 15.97 0.14 -4.51
C GLN A 7 14.98 0.27 -3.35
N PRO A 8 14.62 1.50 -2.91
CA PRO A 8 13.62 1.70 -1.89
C PRO A 8 12.29 1.03 -2.27
N LEU A 9 11.62 0.40 -1.30
CA LEU A 9 10.39 -0.34 -1.54
C LEU A 9 9.25 0.52 -2.15
N PRO A 10 9.06 1.80 -1.76
CA PRO A 10 8.07 2.66 -2.41
C PRO A 10 8.36 2.91 -3.89
N ASP A 11 9.64 3.07 -4.26
CA ASP A 11 10.04 3.28 -5.65
C ASP A 11 9.77 2.02 -6.47
N LEU A 12 10.05 0.85 -5.89
CA LEU A 12 9.76 -0.43 -6.54
C LEU A 12 8.24 -0.63 -6.77
N LEU A 13 7.41 -0.29 -5.79
CA LEU A 13 5.95 -0.33 -5.93
C LEU A 13 5.49 0.64 -7.03
N HIS A 14 6.02 1.85 -7.05
CA HIS A 14 5.67 2.86 -8.06
C HIS A 14 6.08 2.41 -9.47
N ASP A 15 7.29 1.89 -9.65
CA ASP A 15 7.77 1.34 -10.92
C ASP A 15 6.91 0.15 -11.38
N TRP A 16 6.47 -0.68 -10.44
CA TRP A 16 5.53 -1.76 -10.71
C TRP A 16 4.18 -1.22 -11.18
N ALA A 17 3.61 -0.24 -10.49
CA ALA A 17 2.33 0.39 -10.85
C ALA A 17 2.39 0.99 -12.27
N CYS A 18 3.47 1.71 -12.60
CA CYS A 18 3.71 2.24 -13.94
C CYS A 18 3.58 1.18 -15.05
N ARG A 19 4.04 -0.05 -14.77
CA ARG A 19 4.11 -1.15 -15.75
C ARG A 19 2.89 -2.06 -15.77
N THR A 20 2.09 -2.08 -14.70
CA THR A 20 1.10 -3.14 -14.49
C THR A 20 -0.34 -2.67 -14.33
N ILE A 21 -0.59 -1.37 -14.10
CA ILE A 21 -1.96 -0.84 -14.10
C ILE A 21 -2.61 -1.17 -15.45
N GLY A 22 -3.77 -1.81 -15.42
CA GLY A 22 -4.58 -2.19 -16.57
C GLY A 22 -5.84 -1.33 -16.71
N GLU A 23 -6.67 -1.65 -17.70
CA GLU A 23 -7.95 -0.97 -17.92
C GLU A 23 -8.88 -1.11 -16.71
N ASP A 24 -8.85 -2.29 -16.08
CA ASP A 24 -9.62 -2.60 -14.87
C ASP A 24 -8.97 -2.07 -13.57
N GLY A 25 -7.93 -1.23 -13.68
CA GLY A 25 -7.20 -0.67 -12.54
C GLY A 25 -5.96 -1.47 -12.14
N PHE A 26 -5.63 -1.45 -10.84
CA PHE A 26 -4.45 -2.12 -10.33
C PHE A 26 -4.74 -3.58 -9.99
N GLY A 27 -4.25 -4.49 -10.84
CA GLY A 27 -4.32 -5.92 -10.58
C GLY A 27 -3.48 -6.36 -9.37
N ILE A 28 -3.63 -7.63 -8.99
CA ILE A 28 -2.66 -8.29 -8.10
C ILE A 28 -1.25 -8.17 -8.70
N PRO A 29 -0.19 -7.95 -7.89
CA PRO A 29 -0.09 -8.08 -6.44
C PRO A 29 -0.25 -6.78 -5.64
N ASN A 30 -0.77 -6.91 -4.42
CA ASN A 30 -1.13 -5.79 -3.54
C ASN A 30 -0.10 -5.50 -2.45
N ALA A 31 0.92 -6.35 -2.27
CA ALA A 31 1.91 -6.15 -1.22
C ALA A 31 3.32 -6.58 -1.66
N PHE A 32 4.31 -5.84 -1.17
CA PHE A 32 5.73 -6.12 -1.30
C PHE A 32 6.31 -6.22 0.11
N VAL A 33 7.04 -7.29 0.39
CA VAL A 33 7.56 -7.61 1.70
C VAL A 33 9.06 -7.84 1.60
N VAL A 34 9.85 -7.15 2.41
CA VAL A 34 11.28 -7.38 2.56
C VAL A 34 11.49 -8.08 3.90
N ASP A 35 11.96 -9.31 3.87
CA ASP A 35 12.21 -10.08 5.09
C ASP A 35 13.45 -9.60 5.86
N ALA A 36 13.75 -10.25 6.98
CA ALA A 36 14.91 -9.92 7.81
C ALA A 36 16.26 -10.12 7.10
N THR A 37 16.32 -10.96 6.06
CA THR A 37 17.52 -11.22 5.26
C THR A 37 17.69 -10.23 4.10
N GLY A 38 16.65 -9.43 3.82
CA GLY A 38 16.60 -8.52 2.69
C GLY A 38 16.00 -9.14 1.42
N ALA A 39 15.45 -10.36 1.49
CA ALA A 39 14.77 -10.96 0.36
C ALA A 39 13.41 -10.32 0.13
N LEU A 40 13.12 -9.99 -1.13
CA LEU A 40 11.84 -9.43 -1.55
C LEU A 40 10.85 -10.55 -1.90
N THR A 41 9.67 -10.51 -1.29
CA THR A 41 8.49 -11.29 -1.67
C THR A 41 7.41 -10.35 -2.18
N ILE A 42 6.86 -10.66 -3.35
CA ILE A 42 5.71 -9.95 -3.91
C ILE A 42 4.47 -10.84 -3.69
N MET A 43 3.45 -10.31 -3.02
CA MET A 43 2.29 -11.06 -2.58
C MET A 43 1.01 -10.60 -3.28
N ALA A 44 0.34 -11.56 -3.94
CA ALA A 44 -1.02 -11.37 -4.42
C ALA A 44 -2.01 -11.62 -3.29
N LEU A 45 -2.71 -10.56 -2.87
CA LEU A 45 -3.76 -10.66 -1.87
C LEU A 45 -5.09 -10.91 -2.58
N VAL A 46 -5.42 -12.18 -2.81
CA VAL A 46 -6.75 -12.57 -3.34
C VAL A 46 -7.76 -12.62 -2.19
N VAL A 47 -7.95 -11.47 -1.54
CA VAL A 47 -8.88 -11.31 -0.41
C VAL A 47 -9.71 -10.05 -0.59
N PRO A 48 -10.94 -10.00 -0.06
CA PRO A 48 -11.72 -8.78 0.01
C PRO A 48 -10.95 -7.63 0.69
N PRO A 49 -11.21 -6.35 0.34
CA PRO A 49 -10.50 -5.20 0.93
C PRO A 49 -10.52 -5.14 2.46
N ASP A 50 -11.60 -5.55 3.10
CA ASP A 50 -11.77 -5.63 4.56
C ASP A 50 -10.92 -6.74 5.20
N ALA A 51 -10.59 -7.79 4.44
CA ALA A 51 -9.70 -8.86 4.86
C ALA A 51 -8.22 -8.53 4.60
N ALA A 52 -7.90 -7.62 3.68
CA ALA A 52 -6.53 -7.26 3.33
C ALA A 52 -5.77 -6.71 4.54
N TYR A 53 -6.35 -5.74 5.27
CA TYR A 53 -5.72 -5.19 6.49
C TYR A 53 -5.42 -6.26 7.53
N ARG A 54 -6.36 -7.17 7.77
CA ARG A 54 -6.17 -8.28 8.71
C ARG A 54 -5.02 -9.19 8.30
N TYR A 55 -4.97 -9.56 7.02
CA TYR A 55 -3.90 -10.40 6.50
C TYR A 55 -2.54 -9.70 6.65
N MET A 56 -2.47 -8.43 6.27
CA MET A 56 -1.24 -7.64 6.37
C MET A 56 -0.77 -7.47 7.82
N LEU A 57 -1.67 -7.15 8.74
CA LEU A 57 -1.35 -7.03 10.17
C LEU A 57 -0.88 -8.37 10.76
N ALA A 58 -1.53 -9.48 10.40
CA ALA A 58 -1.12 -10.81 10.85
C ALA A 58 0.26 -11.18 10.29
N HIS A 59 0.53 -10.88 9.02
CA HIS A 59 1.82 -11.12 8.39
C HIS A 59 2.94 -10.29 9.06
N TRP A 60 2.69 -9.00 9.29
CA TRP A 60 3.61 -8.11 10.00
C TRP A 60 3.95 -8.61 11.41
N ALA A 61 2.93 -9.01 12.17
CA ALA A 61 3.10 -9.48 13.55
C ALA A 61 3.82 -10.83 13.63
N LYS A 62 3.48 -11.77 12.73
CA LYS A 62 3.98 -13.15 12.78
C LYS A 62 5.37 -13.30 12.16
N GLU A 63 5.54 -12.82 10.94
CA GLU A 63 6.77 -13.03 10.17
C GLU A 63 7.83 -11.97 10.48
N GLN A 64 7.43 -10.87 11.11
CA GLN A 64 8.30 -9.75 11.47
C GLN A 64 9.24 -9.36 10.31
N PRO A 65 8.69 -8.95 9.15
CA PRO A 65 9.53 -8.50 8.04
C PRO A 65 10.31 -7.23 8.44
N ARG A 66 11.37 -6.93 7.70
CA ARG A 66 12.12 -5.67 7.88
C ARG A 66 11.27 -4.48 7.43
N GLU A 67 10.58 -4.65 6.31
CA GLU A 67 9.81 -3.61 5.65
C GLU A 67 8.68 -4.25 4.84
N MET A 68 7.55 -3.56 4.75
CA MET A 68 6.40 -4.07 4.03
C MET A 68 5.57 -2.90 3.51
N ILE A 69 5.18 -2.94 2.24
CA ILE A 69 4.26 -1.97 1.68
C ILE A 69 3.08 -2.72 1.08
N PHE A 70 1.87 -2.22 1.30
CA PHE A 70 0.70 -2.74 0.62
C PHE A 70 -0.22 -1.62 0.17
N ALA A 71 -0.91 -1.85 -0.93
CA ALA A 71 -1.82 -0.92 -1.55
C ALA A 71 -3.06 -1.64 -2.08
N LEU A 72 -4.18 -0.92 -2.02
CA LEU A 72 -5.44 -1.35 -2.58
C LEU A 72 -5.88 -0.32 -3.62
N ASP A 73 -6.46 -0.82 -4.70
CA ASP A 73 -7.14 0.01 -5.68
C ASP A 73 -8.37 0.68 -5.04
N ARG A 74 -8.54 1.98 -5.31
CA ARG A 74 -9.58 2.84 -4.77
C ARG A 74 -9.97 3.90 -5.78
N PHE A 75 -11.26 4.23 -5.77
CA PHE A 75 -11.78 5.43 -6.41
C PHE A 75 -11.62 6.64 -5.50
N ALA A 76 -11.37 7.78 -6.12
CA ALA A 76 -11.27 9.07 -5.47
C ALA A 76 -12.18 10.11 -6.12
N ARG A 77 -12.53 11.13 -5.33
CA ARG A 77 -13.27 12.31 -5.79
C ARG A 77 -12.44 13.57 -5.56
N PRO A 78 -12.63 14.64 -6.34
CA PRO A 78 -11.81 15.85 -6.23
C PRO A 78 -11.76 16.46 -4.82
N GLU A 79 -12.85 16.39 -4.05
CA GLU A 79 -12.89 16.87 -2.66
C GLU A 79 -11.98 16.11 -1.69
N GLN A 80 -11.42 14.97 -2.13
CA GLN A 80 -10.50 14.12 -1.36
C GLN A 80 -9.02 14.49 -1.61
N GLY A 81 -8.77 15.63 -2.24
CA GLY A 81 -7.42 16.14 -2.49
C GLY A 81 -6.69 15.39 -3.61
N THR A 82 -7.43 14.81 -4.55
CA THR A 82 -6.88 14.14 -5.74
C THR A 82 -7.31 14.90 -6.99
N THR A 83 -6.56 14.72 -8.06
CA THR A 83 -6.86 15.26 -9.39
C THR A 83 -7.32 14.18 -10.37
N LEU A 84 -6.95 12.92 -10.11
CA LEU A 84 -7.39 11.75 -10.86
C LEU A 84 -8.49 11.00 -10.09
N GLY A 85 -9.26 10.19 -10.82
CA GLY A 85 -10.38 9.42 -10.28
C GLY A 85 -9.97 8.09 -9.63
N ASP A 86 -8.78 7.58 -9.95
CA ASP A 86 -8.28 6.31 -9.45
C ASP A 86 -6.99 6.51 -8.66
N LEU A 87 -6.79 5.70 -7.62
CA LEU A 87 -5.55 5.67 -6.87
C LEU A 87 -5.29 4.34 -6.20
N LEU A 88 -4.02 4.11 -5.93
CA LEU A 88 -3.60 3.15 -4.93
C LEU A 88 -3.58 3.83 -3.57
N ALA A 89 -4.27 3.28 -2.59
CA ALA A 89 -4.19 3.72 -1.20
C ALA A 89 -3.64 2.60 -0.33
N GLY A 90 -2.70 2.93 0.55
CA GLY A 90 -1.94 1.90 1.23
C GLY A 90 -1.19 2.36 2.46
N TRP A 91 -0.40 1.44 3.00
CA TRP A 91 0.54 1.70 4.08
C TRP A 91 1.90 1.15 3.77
N HIS A 92 2.90 1.91 4.17
CA HIS A 92 4.29 1.50 4.26
C HIS A 92 4.63 1.25 5.73
N PHE A 93 4.81 -0.02 6.08
CA PHE A 93 5.28 -0.45 7.38
C PHE A 93 6.81 -0.55 7.39
N THR A 94 7.40 0.18 8.32
CA THR A 94 8.81 0.06 8.70
C THR A 94 8.90 -0.27 10.19
N ARG A 95 10.09 -0.62 10.67
CA ARG A 95 10.33 -0.81 12.11
C ARG A 95 10.22 0.47 12.93
N GLU A 96 10.35 1.63 12.30
CA GLU A 96 10.23 2.93 12.98
C GLU A 96 8.77 3.33 13.13
N LYS A 97 8.04 3.40 12.01
CA LYS A 97 6.62 3.75 12.00
C LYS A 97 5.91 3.30 10.74
N PRO A 98 4.63 2.92 10.84
CA PRO A 98 3.76 2.81 9.67
C PRO A 98 3.41 4.20 9.13
N ARG A 99 3.37 4.35 7.81
CA ARG A 99 2.97 5.60 7.14
C ARG A 99 1.95 5.32 6.03
N PRO A 100 0.80 6.00 6.00
CA PRO A 100 -0.14 5.90 4.90
C PRO A 100 0.40 6.62 3.65
N PHE A 101 -0.04 6.19 2.48
CA PHE A 101 0.29 6.84 1.21
C PHE A 101 -0.83 6.66 0.19
N ILE A 102 -0.78 7.48 -0.86
CA ILE A 102 -1.53 7.27 -2.09
C ILE A 102 -0.63 7.38 -3.33
N ILE A 103 -1.07 6.77 -4.43
CA ILE A 103 -0.50 6.93 -5.77
C ILE A 103 -1.68 7.15 -6.72
N GLU A 104 -1.90 8.39 -7.15
CA GLU A 104 -2.94 8.67 -8.15
C GLU A 104 -2.54 8.07 -9.50
N TYR A 105 -3.50 7.50 -10.21
CA TYR A 105 -3.27 7.03 -11.57
C TYR A 105 -4.50 7.18 -12.47
N GLN A 106 -4.26 6.99 -13.76
CA GLN A 106 -5.26 6.91 -14.81
C GLN A 106 -4.75 5.95 -15.88
N TYR A 107 -5.63 5.09 -16.40
CA TYR A 107 -5.25 4.12 -17.43
C TYR A 107 -5.01 4.77 -18.81
N GLU A 108 -5.91 5.66 -19.26
CA GLU A 108 -5.85 6.29 -20.58
C GLU A 108 -6.24 7.79 -20.55
N PRO A 109 -5.37 8.72 -20.98
CA PRO A 109 -3.92 8.52 -21.17
C PRO A 109 -3.28 7.98 -19.89
N ARG A 110 -2.27 7.12 -20.06
CA ARG A 110 -1.56 6.51 -18.93
C ARG A 110 -0.85 7.58 -18.11
N ILE A 111 -1.28 7.75 -16.87
CA ILE A 111 -0.66 8.63 -15.88
C ILE A 111 -0.50 7.84 -14.59
N VAL A 112 0.69 7.86 -14.00
CA VAL A 112 0.95 7.38 -12.64
C VAL A 112 1.74 8.49 -11.95
N LYS A 113 1.18 9.05 -10.89
CA LYS A 113 1.82 10.13 -10.15
C LYS A 113 2.83 9.59 -9.14
N PRO A 114 3.81 10.41 -8.70
CA PRO A 114 4.66 10.07 -7.57
C PRO A 114 3.84 9.72 -6.32
N VAL A 115 4.44 8.95 -5.42
CA VAL A 115 3.85 8.63 -4.12
C VAL A 115 3.57 9.92 -3.33
N ASP A 116 2.31 10.14 -2.97
CA ASP A 116 1.89 11.22 -2.09
C ASP A 116 1.72 10.67 -0.67
N TRP A 117 2.48 11.23 0.24
CA TRP A 117 2.51 10.85 1.64
C TRP A 117 1.82 11.85 2.57
N GLU A 118 1.35 12.97 2.02
CA GLU A 118 0.93 14.14 2.77
C GLU A 118 -0.54 14.49 2.53
N ASN A 119 -1.26 13.72 1.71
CA ASN A 119 -2.70 13.89 1.50
C ASN A 119 -3.49 13.74 2.83
N PRO A 120 -4.09 14.83 3.37
CA PRO A 120 -4.70 14.79 4.69
C PRO A 120 -5.99 13.97 4.75
N PHE A 121 -6.77 13.93 3.67
CA PHE A 121 -8.02 13.18 3.59
C PHE A 121 -7.73 11.67 3.70
N TRP A 122 -6.84 11.18 2.83
CA TRP A 122 -6.50 9.76 2.78
C TRP A 122 -5.71 9.33 4.01
N ASN A 123 -4.77 10.14 4.49
CA ASN A 123 -4.05 9.84 5.72
C ASN A 123 -5.00 9.66 6.92
N ALA A 124 -5.99 10.55 7.08
CA ALA A 124 -6.99 10.43 8.13
C ALA A 124 -7.90 9.21 7.97
N GLY A 125 -8.36 8.94 6.74
CA GLY A 125 -9.20 7.78 6.41
C GLY A 125 -8.48 6.46 6.67
N LEU A 126 -7.31 6.28 6.07
CA LEU A 126 -6.49 5.07 6.22
C LEU A 126 -6.07 4.84 7.68
N THR A 127 -5.73 5.90 8.43
CA THR A 127 -5.42 5.81 9.87
C THR A 127 -6.62 5.31 10.67
N ARG A 128 -7.83 5.80 10.35
CA ARG A 128 -9.05 5.31 10.99
C ARG A 128 -9.29 3.83 10.68
N GLU A 129 -9.13 3.42 9.42
CA GLU A 129 -9.26 2.02 9.00
C GLU A 129 -8.27 1.11 9.73
N LEU A 130 -6.97 1.48 9.72
CA LEU A 130 -5.93 0.71 10.40
C LEU A 130 -6.22 0.58 11.91
N ASN A 131 -6.57 1.67 12.58
CA ASN A 131 -6.88 1.65 14.01
C ASN A 131 -8.11 0.81 14.32
N GLN A 132 -9.14 0.84 13.45
CA GLN A 132 -10.30 -0.02 13.60
C GLN A 132 -9.90 -1.49 13.53
N HIS A 133 -9.09 -1.88 12.53
CA HIS A 133 -8.60 -3.25 12.41
C HIS A 133 -7.69 -3.68 13.56
N LEU A 134 -6.85 -2.79 14.10
CA LEU A 134 -6.04 -3.06 15.29
C LEU A 134 -6.90 -3.30 16.53
N ARG A 135 -7.95 -2.48 16.75
CA ARG A 135 -8.88 -2.68 17.88
C ARG A 135 -9.63 -4.00 17.76
N ASP A 136 -10.12 -4.31 16.57
CA ASP A 136 -10.82 -5.57 16.30
C ASP A 136 -9.89 -6.78 16.51
N HIS A 137 -8.61 -6.65 16.13
CA HIS A 137 -7.60 -7.69 16.35
C HIS A 137 -7.25 -7.89 17.83
N LEU A 138 -7.20 -6.81 18.61
CA LEU A 138 -6.86 -6.82 20.03
C LEU A 138 -8.09 -7.05 20.95
N GLY A 139 -9.30 -7.17 20.40
CA GLY A 139 -10.53 -7.37 21.16
C GLY A 139 -10.95 -6.15 21.98
N VAL A 140 -10.57 -4.93 21.57
CA VAL A 140 -10.93 -3.68 22.27
C VAL A 140 -12.29 -3.19 21.76
N PRO A 141 -13.32 -3.05 22.62
CA PRO A 141 -14.64 -2.57 22.20
C PRO A 141 -14.60 -1.09 21.74
N ARG A 142 -15.57 -0.73 20.89
CA ARG A 142 -15.68 0.58 20.22
C ARG A 142 -15.92 1.75 21.17
#